data_AF-A0A239MT59-F1
#
_entry.id   AF-A0A239MT59-F1
#
_cell.length_a   1.000
_cell.length_b   1.000
_cell.length_c   1.000
_cell.angle_alpha   90.00
_cell.angle_beta   90.00
_cell.angle_gamma   90.00
#
_symmetry.space_group_name_H-M   'P 1'
#
loop_
_entity.id
_entity.type
_entity.pdbx_description
1 polymer ?
#
loop_
_entity_poly.entity_id
_entity_poly.type
_entity_poly.pdbx_seq_one_letter_code
_entity_poly.pdbx_strand_id
1 'polypeptide(L)'
;MLVSRRARHLAIATCAALVLTIAGCGEDAPPPQGADAVANPARLYGTDGNMINSFGDEFKEQAGMLAGMKGTTPLTRLSEDFKARLKALRPSLGDFSYAGETYDAILISALAAQQAGTNEPSEIAKQINSVTTGGTECDTAKDCLALARAGTDLQYRGVSLTRGGFTDAGEPSTASYATLHFDATDKLDDAKTEYVGAGDESATTTKKPPSGGSTDGGKEAELKIGGLLPETGDLAIAYPPMEAAAALAIKEVNAAGGVFDKDVTWVPGDDGTNPDVAKATVAKHIGSGVSVIIGAGASSISRAVLPEVVKAGLVLFSPCNTDAGLTTVEDKGLYFRTAPSDILQGRALADVILRDGPRKITIVARNDSYGTGLQGNVKSELERAGFPVDMIQTVTYEPPTPAAPDIDFAAGASQIKSSGPDGVLVIGFGESAQIIKALDKAGMVIRH
;
A
#
# COMPACT_ATOMS: atom_id res chain seq x y z
N MET A 1 -49.65 -5.89 25.55
CA MET A 1 -50.20 -4.94 26.54
C MET A 1 -50.18 -3.55 25.94
N LEU A 2 -51.37 -2.98 25.71
CA LEU A 2 -51.61 -1.60 25.29
C LEU A 2 -51.66 -0.70 26.53
N VAL A 3 -50.94 0.43 26.54
CA VAL A 3 -51.31 1.73 27.17
C VAL A 3 -50.41 2.78 26.49
N SER A 4 -50.78 3.74 25.63
CA SER A 4 -51.85 4.73 25.48
C SER A 4 -51.84 5.93 26.45
N ARG A 5 -51.47 7.09 25.85
CA ARG A 5 -51.97 8.48 26.06
C ARG A 5 -51.52 9.24 27.33
N ARG A 6 -50.98 10.45 27.13
CA ARG A 6 -51.79 11.69 27.05
C ARG A 6 -50.95 12.93 26.70
N ALA A 7 -51.49 13.71 25.76
CA ALA A 7 -51.11 15.08 25.44
C ALA A 7 -51.55 16.08 26.53
N ARG A 8 -50.87 17.22 26.60
CA ARG A 8 -51.43 18.48 27.14
C ARG A 8 -51.11 19.62 26.17
N HIS A 9 -52.16 20.22 25.64
CA HIS A 9 -52.20 21.55 25.01
C HIS A 9 -52.40 22.64 26.08
N LEU A 10 -51.79 23.81 25.91
CA LEU A 10 -52.39 25.16 26.07
C LEU A 10 -51.35 26.23 25.65
N ALA A 11 -51.60 26.98 24.56
CA ALA A 11 -52.11 28.36 24.47
C ALA A 11 -50.99 29.44 24.47
N ILE A 12 -50.66 30.00 23.30
CA ILE A 12 -51.14 31.27 22.70
C ILE A 12 -50.61 32.53 23.40
N ALA A 13 -49.75 33.27 22.70
CA ALA A 13 -49.69 34.73 22.75
C ALA A 13 -49.27 35.26 21.37
N THR A 14 -50.24 35.84 20.67
CA THR A 14 -50.12 36.61 19.43
C THR A 14 -49.72 38.04 19.74
N CYS A 15 -48.75 38.60 19.01
CA CYS A 15 -48.65 40.05 18.79
C CYS A 15 -48.26 40.30 17.34
N ALA A 16 -49.22 40.81 16.57
CA ALA A 16 -49.02 41.35 15.23
C ALA A 16 -48.80 42.86 15.32
N ALA A 17 -47.85 43.39 14.55
CA ALA A 17 -47.83 44.79 14.15
C ALA A 17 -47.33 44.88 12.69
N LEU A 18 -48.27 45.25 11.82
CA LEU A 18 -48.15 45.81 10.46
C LEU A 18 -47.56 47.25 10.61
N VAL A 19 -46.87 47.96 9.71
CA VAL A 19 -46.96 48.20 8.25
C VAL A 19 -45.70 49.01 7.83
N LEU A 20 -45.19 48.88 6.60
CA LEU A 20 -45.06 49.93 5.56
C LEU A 20 -43.98 49.63 4.51
N THR A 21 -44.47 49.55 3.27
CA THR A 21 -43.78 49.44 1.99
C THR A 21 -42.99 50.70 1.65
N ILE A 22 -41.81 50.53 1.05
CA ILE A 22 -41.27 51.48 0.07
C ILE A 22 -40.85 50.68 -1.16
N ALA A 23 -41.57 50.89 -2.26
CA ALA A 23 -41.11 50.58 -3.59
C ALA A 23 -40.04 51.62 -3.96
N GLY A 24 -38.84 51.16 -4.29
CA GLY A 24 -37.78 51.97 -4.87
C GLY A 24 -37.23 51.27 -6.09
N CYS A 25 -37.57 51.78 -7.28
CA CYS A 25 -36.86 51.47 -8.52
C CYS A 25 -35.43 52.02 -8.39
N GLY A 26 -34.43 51.16 -8.57
CA GLY A 26 -33.02 51.53 -8.67
C GLY A 26 -32.34 50.53 -9.59
N GLU A 27 -31.71 51.04 -10.64
CA GLU A 27 -31.13 50.33 -11.78
C GLU A 27 -30.07 49.29 -11.39
N ASP A 28 -29.98 48.24 -12.22
CA ASP A 28 -29.04 47.12 -12.12
C ASP A 28 -27.58 47.60 -11.96
N ALA A 29 -27.06 47.57 -10.74
CA ALA A 29 -25.63 47.59 -10.50
C ALA A 29 -25.10 46.15 -10.61
N PRO A 30 -24.09 45.86 -11.44
CA PRO A 30 -23.47 44.55 -11.46
C PRO A 30 -22.87 44.24 -10.08
N PRO A 31 -22.91 42.98 -9.61
CA PRO A 31 -22.35 42.62 -8.32
C PRO A 31 -20.86 43.00 -8.30
N PRO A 32 -20.34 43.48 -7.15
CA PRO A 32 -18.95 43.88 -7.05
C PRO A 32 -18.04 42.69 -7.40
N GLN A 33 -17.32 42.83 -8.51
CA GLN A 33 -16.17 41.98 -8.82
C GLN A 33 -15.06 42.37 -7.83
N GLY A 34 -14.71 41.45 -6.92
CA GLY A 34 -13.60 41.66 -5.99
C GLY A 34 -13.89 41.36 -4.52
N ALA A 35 -14.78 40.42 -4.20
CA ALA A 35 -14.63 39.66 -2.96
C ALA A 35 -13.76 38.45 -3.32
N ASP A 36 -12.49 38.46 -2.90
CA ASP A 36 -11.71 37.23 -2.80
C ASP A 36 -12.59 36.24 -2.03
N ALA A 37 -13.13 35.24 -2.73
CA ALA A 37 -13.77 34.12 -2.07
C ALA A 37 -12.72 33.60 -1.10
N VAL A 38 -12.99 33.67 0.21
CA VAL A 38 -12.09 33.14 1.24
C VAL A 38 -11.76 31.72 0.80
N ALA A 39 -10.53 31.52 0.32
CA ALA A 39 -10.12 30.25 -0.22
C ALA A 39 -10.24 29.25 0.92
N ASN A 40 -11.17 28.31 0.83
CA ASN A 40 -11.30 27.28 1.86
C ASN A 40 -10.00 26.47 1.85
N PRO A 41 -9.29 26.40 2.99
CA PRO A 41 -8.05 25.64 3.06
C PRO A 41 -8.29 24.19 2.66
N ALA A 42 -7.55 23.71 1.67
CA ALA A 42 -7.66 22.34 1.19
C ALA A 42 -6.90 21.39 2.11
N ARG A 43 -7.52 20.26 2.46
CA ARG A 43 -6.84 19.16 3.16
C ARG A 43 -6.05 18.34 2.17
N LEU A 44 -4.86 17.89 2.56
CA LEU A 44 -4.06 16.95 1.78
C LEU A 44 -4.34 15.52 2.24
N TYR A 45 -4.51 14.63 1.28
CA TYR A 45 -4.60 13.19 1.49
C TYR A 45 -3.52 12.45 0.69
N GLY A 46 -3.03 11.35 1.24
CA GLY A 46 -2.00 10.51 0.65
C GLY A 46 -2.34 9.01 0.67
N THR A 47 -1.41 8.25 0.11
CA THR A 47 -1.47 6.79 -0.07
C THR A 47 -0.17 6.15 0.42
N ASP A 48 -0.08 4.83 0.39
CA ASP A 48 1.10 4.06 0.79
C ASP A 48 2.39 4.50 0.08
N GLY A 49 2.27 5.00 -1.15
CA GLY A 49 3.39 5.57 -1.87
C GLY A 49 4.00 6.86 -1.28
N ASN A 50 3.27 7.60 -0.44
CA ASN A 50 3.74 8.88 0.12
C ASN A 50 3.40 9.10 1.62
N MET A 51 2.75 8.13 2.27
CA MET A 51 2.53 8.12 3.73
C MET A 51 3.64 7.37 4.46
N ILE A 52 4.88 7.86 4.32
CA ILE A 52 6.12 7.26 4.85
C ILE A 52 7.00 8.39 5.43
N ASN A 53 7.73 8.15 6.53
CA ASN A 53 8.57 9.19 7.16
C ASN A 53 9.67 9.78 6.25
N SER A 54 10.16 8.99 5.28
CA SER A 54 11.13 9.43 4.27
C SER A 54 10.53 10.43 3.28
N PHE A 55 9.21 10.46 3.10
CA PHE A 55 8.55 11.46 2.26
C PHE A 55 8.69 12.88 2.81
N GLY A 56 8.64 13.04 4.15
CA GLY A 56 8.86 14.34 4.79
C GLY A 56 10.25 14.93 4.52
N ASP A 57 11.24 14.09 4.20
CA ASP A 57 12.58 14.57 3.87
C ASP A 57 12.64 15.36 2.55
N GLU A 58 11.63 15.18 1.68
CA GLU A 58 11.46 15.98 0.46
C GLU A 58 11.10 17.45 0.77
N PHE A 59 10.68 17.76 1.99
CA PHE A 59 10.19 19.08 2.41
C PHE A 59 11.16 19.82 3.35
N LYS A 60 12.42 19.40 3.46
CA LYS A 60 13.41 20.02 4.37
C LYS A 60 13.57 21.54 4.22
N GLU A 61 13.35 22.07 3.02
CA GLU A 61 13.43 23.52 2.73
C GLU A 61 12.10 24.26 2.97
N GLN A 62 11.01 23.52 3.21
CA GLN A 62 9.63 24.01 3.34
C GLN A 62 8.89 23.24 4.45
N ALA A 63 9.51 23.19 5.64
CA ALA A 63 9.01 22.41 6.77
C ALA A 63 7.58 22.81 7.18
N GLY A 64 6.78 21.83 7.57
CA GLY A 64 5.38 21.96 7.96
C GLY A 64 4.40 21.87 6.80
N MET A 65 4.87 21.66 5.55
CA MET A 65 3.99 21.53 4.38
C MET A 65 3.07 20.32 4.45
N LEU A 66 3.51 19.24 5.12
CA LEU A 66 2.71 18.03 5.31
C LEU A 66 1.87 18.08 6.58
N ALA A 67 2.03 19.10 7.44
CA ALA A 67 1.25 19.20 8.67
C ALA A 67 -0.24 19.05 8.36
N GLY A 68 -0.91 18.13 9.08
CA GLY A 68 -2.32 17.86 8.91
C GLY A 68 -2.68 16.94 7.74
N MET A 69 -1.72 16.60 6.86
CA MET A 69 -1.91 15.60 5.80
C MET A 69 -2.22 14.24 6.41
N LYS A 70 -3.24 13.58 5.87
CA LYS A 70 -3.66 12.24 6.28
C LYS A 70 -3.55 11.27 5.14
N GLY A 71 -3.56 9.98 5.41
CA GLY A 71 -3.64 9.00 4.34
C GLY A 71 -3.68 7.60 4.88
N THR A 72 -3.63 6.63 3.98
CA THR A 72 -3.67 5.22 4.36
C THR A 72 -2.54 4.46 3.70
N THR A 73 -2.03 3.48 4.42
CA THR A 73 -1.04 2.53 3.90
C THR A 73 -1.35 1.12 4.40
N PRO A 74 -1.11 0.05 3.62
CA PRO A 74 -0.97 -1.29 4.17
C PRO A 74 0.05 -1.27 5.31
N LEU A 75 -0.42 -1.58 6.52
CA LEU A 75 0.46 -1.63 7.68
C LEU A 75 -0.13 -2.52 8.75
N THR A 76 0.64 -3.54 9.08
CA THR A 76 0.42 -4.32 10.29
C THR A 76 1.15 -3.66 11.44
N ARG A 77 0.56 -3.70 12.65
CA ARG A 77 1.24 -3.23 13.85
C ARG A 77 2.44 -4.12 14.15
N LEU A 78 3.63 -3.61 13.85
CA LEU A 78 4.89 -4.31 14.11
C LEU A 78 5.22 -4.31 15.59
N SER A 79 5.72 -5.44 16.10
CA SER A 79 6.20 -5.54 17.48
C SER A 79 7.49 -4.74 17.66
N GLU A 80 7.71 -4.23 18.89
CA GLU A 80 8.95 -3.52 19.22
C GLU A 80 10.18 -4.42 19.10
N ASP A 81 10.03 -5.73 19.34
CA ASP A 81 11.07 -6.72 19.11
C ASP A 81 11.46 -6.81 17.63
N PHE A 82 10.49 -6.91 16.72
CA PHE A 82 10.77 -6.96 15.28
C PHE A 82 11.45 -5.67 14.80
N LYS A 83 10.95 -4.50 15.22
CA LYS A 83 11.59 -3.21 14.93
C LYS A 83 13.02 -3.14 15.46
N ALA A 84 13.27 -3.64 16.68
CA ALA A 84 14.61 -3.67 17.27
C ALA A 84 15.57 -4.58 16.48
N ARG A 85 15.11 -5.75 16.02
CA ARG A 85 15.91 -6.65 15.17
C ARG A 85 16.27 -6.02 13.83
N LEU A 86 15.35 -5.29 13.20
CA LEU A 86 15.63 -4.52 11.99
C LEU A 86 16.65 -3.40 12.26
N LYS A 87 16.46 -2.61 13.33
CA LYS A 87 17.41 -1.55 13.71
C LYS A 87 18.79 -2.08 14.08
N ALA A 88 18.90 -3.30 14.58
CA ALA A 88 20.19 -3.94 14.85
C ALA A 88 20.99 -4.19 13.55
N LEU A 89 20.31 -4.44 12.43
CA LEU A 89 20.95 -4.54 11.11
C LEU A 89 21.16 -3.17 10.47
N ARG A 90 20.19 -2.26 10.65
CA ARG A 90 20.23 -0.92 10.07
C ARG A 90 19.77 0.15 11.08
N PRO A 91 20.71 0.69 11.90
CA PRO A 91 20.37 1.64 12.96
C PRO A 91 19.73 2.94 12.49
N SER A 92 19.91 3.29 11.21
CA SER A 92 19.35 4.50 10.58
C SER A 92 17.90 4.36 10.14
N LEU A 93 17.23 3.21 10.35
CA LEU A 93 15.83 3.04 9.98
C LEU A 93 14.93 3.95 10.81
N GLY A 94 14.28 4.90 10.12
CA GLY A 94 13.23 5.76 10.65
C GLY A 94 11.81 5.35 10.26
N ASP A 95 11.67 4.30 9.44
CA ASP A 95 10.41 3.79 8.93
C ASP A 95 10.46 2.26 8.81
N PHE A 96 9.29 1.62 8.71
CA PHE A 96 9.13 0.17 8.66
C PHE A 96 8.09 -0.30 7.64
N SER A 97 7.66 0.57 6.73
CA SER A 97 6.71 0.26 5.67
C SER A 97 7.20 -0.93 4.85
N TYR A 98 6.30 -1.88 4.59
CA TYR A 98 6.56 -3.12 3.85
C TYR A 98 7.64 -4.05 4.43
N ALA A 99 8.19 -3.76 5.62
CA ALA A 99 9.20 -4.61 6.26
C ALA A 99 8.63 -5.97 6.66
N GLY A 100 7.42 -5.99 7.24
CA GLY A 100 6.76 -7.23 7.65
C GLY A 100 6.41 -8.11 6.45
N GLU A 101 5.87 -7.47 5.41
CA GLU A 101 5.49 -8.10 4.15
C GLU A 101 6.71 -8.69 3.43
N THR A 102 7.84 -7.99 3.45
CA THR A 102 9.10 -8.47 2.86
C THR A 102 9.66 -9.65 3.63
N TYR A 103 9.68 -9.56 4.96
CA TYR A 103 10.12 -10.66 5.82
C TYR A 103 9.27 -11.92 5.59
N ASP A 104 7.94 -11.76 5.60
CA ASP A 104 7.00 -12.86 5.41
C ASP A 104 7.11 -13.49 4.02
N ALA A 105 7.27 -12.69 2.95
CA ALA A 105 7.43 -13.22 1.59
C ALA A 105 8.64 -14.15 1.47
N ILE A 106 9.77 -13.78 2.09
CA ILE A 106 10.99 -14.60 2.10
C ILE A 106 10.81 -15.86 2.95
N LEU A 107 10.24 -15.74 4.16
CA LEU A 107 10.06 -16.89 5.03
C LEU A 107 9.05 -17.89 4.44
N ILE A 108 7.92 -17.41 3.89
CA ILE A 108 6.94 -18.23 3.16
C ILE A 108 7.62 -18.96 1.98
N SER A 109 8.48 -18.26 1.22
CA SER A 109 9.22 -18.88 0.10
C SER A 109 10.14 -20.01 0.56
N ALA A 110 10.86 -19.81 1.66
CA ALA A 110 11.74 -20.82 2.24
C ALA A 110 10.95 -22.03 2.78
N LEU A 111 9.83 -21.79 3.46
CA LEU A 111 8.95 -22.85 3.97
C LEU A 111 8.31 -23.65 2.83
N ALA A 112 7.84 -22.96 1.78
CA ALA A 112 7.22 -23.58 0.61
C ALA A 112 8.23 -24.47 -0.13
N ALA A 113 9.47 -24.01 -0.29
CA ALA A 113 10.56 -24.84 -0.83
C ALA A 113 10.84 -26.06 0.05
N GLN A 114 10.94 -25.86 1.36
CA GLN A 114 11.19 -26.96 2.30
C GLN A 114 10.08 -28.03 2.25
N GLN A 115 8.81 -27.62 2.16
CA GLN A 115 7.68 -28.56 2.01
C GLN A 115 7.61 -29.20 0.61
N ALA A 116 8.01 -28.47 -0.43
CA ALA A 116 8.09 -29.00 -1.78
C ALA A 116 9.20 -30.06 -1.91
N GLY A 117 10.23 -30.01 -1.06
CA GLY A 117 11.39 -30.91 -1.15
C GLY A 117 12.24 -30.63 -2.39
N THR A 118 12.16 -29.44 -2.98
CA THR A 118 12.90 -29.04 -4.17
C THR A 118 13.03 -27.52 -4.28
N ASN A 119 14.05 -27.04 -4.99
CA ASN A 119 14.17 -25.63 -5.37
C ASN A 119 13.56 -25.31 -6.75
N GLU A 120 12.83 -26.25 -7.36
CA GLU A 120 12.09 -26.03 -8.61
C GLU A 120 10.92 -25.05 -8.40
N PRO A 121 10.90 -23.88 -9.07
CA PRO A 121 9.95 -22.82 -8.73
C PRO A 121 8.48 -23.21 -8.86
N SER A 122 8.13 -24.01 -9.86
CA SER A 122 6.75 -24.45 -10.10
C SER A 122 6.23 -25.39 -9.00
N GLU A 123 7.11 -26.13 -8.33
CA GLU A 123 6.75 -26.94 -7.17
C GLU A 123 6.70 -26.09 -5.89
N ILE A 124 7.59 -25.11 -5.74
CA ILE A 124 7.51 -24.12 -4.65
C ILE A 124 6.17 -23.38 -4.72
N ALA A 125 5.78 -22.89 -5.90
CA ALA A 125 4.55 -22.12 -6.11
C ALA A 125 3.29 -22.85 -5.63
N LYS A 126 3.22 -24.17 -5.86
CA LYS A 126 2.10 -24.99 -5.39
C LYS A 126 1.98 -25.03 -3.86
N GLN A 127 3.08 -24.82 -3.14
CA GLN A 127 3.13 -24.86 -1.68
C GLN A 127 2.96 -23.48 -1.01
N ILE A 128 3.08 -22.37 -1.73
CA ILE A 128 3.04 -21.02 -1.12
C ILE A 128 1.72 -20.76 -0.38
N ASN A 129 0.59 -21.17 -0.98
CA ASN A 129 -0.70 -20.99 -0.30
C ASN A 129 -0.85 -21.93 0.90
N SER A 130 -0.44 -23.20 0.76
CA SER A 130 -0.63 -24.23 1.78
C SER A 130 0.20 -23.99 3.04
N VAL A 131 1.40 -23.39 2.95
CA VAL A 131 2.19 -23.07 4.15
C VAL A 131 1.49 -22.08 5.08
N THR A 132 0.44 -21.39 4.61
CA THR A 132 -0.30 -20.38 5.38
C THR A 132 -1.64 -20.88 5.95
N THR A 133 -2.06 -22.11 5.68
CA THR A 133 -3.43 -22.58 5.99
C THR A 133 -3.51 -24.06 6.38
N GLY A 134 -4.48 -24.39 7.23
CA GLY A 134 -4.92 -25.78 7.46
C GLY A 134 -3.97 -26.71 8.22
N GLY A 135 -2.75 -26.25 8.53
CA GLY A 135 -1.74 -27.01 9.25
C GLY A 135 -1.53 -26.60 10.71
N THR A 136 -0.36 -26.93 11.25
CA THR A 136 0.07 -26.54 12.60
C THR A 136 0.58 -25.11 12.60
N GLU A 137 0.07 -24.28 13.50
CA GLU A 137 0.47 -22.88 13.62
C GLU A 137 1.92 -22.76 14.12
N CYS A 138 2.65 -21.83 13.50
CA CYS A 138 4.02 -21.45 13.86
C CYS A 138 4.29 -20.02 13.37
N ASP A 139 5.19 -19.32 14.05
CA ASP A 139 5.42 -17.88 13.82
C ASP A 139 6.90 -17.47 13.74
N THR A 140 7.83 -18.38 14.05
CA THR A 140 9.28 -18.14 13.92
C THR A 140 9.90 -19.01 12.83
N ALA A 141 10.95 -18.50 12.16
CA ALA A 141 11.69 -19.28 11.17
C ALA A 141 12.17 -20.63 11.73
N LYS A 142 12.64 -20.64 12.99
CA LYS A 142 13.13 -21.84 13.67
C LYS A 142 12.03 -22.90 13.84
N ASP A 143 10.89 -22.51 14.40
CA ASP A 143 9.83 -23.47 14.73
C ASP A 143 9.12 -23.94 13.47
N CYS A 144 8.86 -23.02 12.53
CA CYS A 144 8.25 -23.37 11.25
C CYS A 144 9.12 -24.29 10.39
N LEU A 145 10.42 -24.04 10.28
CA LEU A 145 11.32 -24.93 9.53
C LEU A 145 11.47 -26.29 10.21
N ALA A 146 11.44 -26.36 11.55
CA ALA A 146 11.46 -27.63 12.27
C ALA A 146 10.21 -28.48 11.94
N LEU A 147 9.02 -27.86 11.93
CA LEU A 147 7.78 -28.52 11.53
C LEU A 147 7.79 -28.93 10.05
N ALA A 148 8.28 -28.07 9.16
CA ALA A 148 8.38 -28.35 7.74
C ALA A 148 9.28 -29.56 7.45
N ARG A 149 10.45 -29.64 8.10
CA ARG A 149 11.38 -30.79 7.98
C ARG A 149 10.79 -32.08 8.54
N ALA A 150 9.91 -31.99 9.54
CA ALA A 150 9.17 -33.13 10.07
C ALA A 150 8.01 -33.58 9.15
N GLY A 151 7.82 -32.92 7.99
CA GLY A 151 6.72 -33.19 7.07
C GLY A 151 5.35 -32.77 7.62
N THR A 152 5.32 -31.83 8.57
CA THR A 152 4.08 -31.30 9.13
C THR A 152 3.54 -30.19 8.24
N ASP A 153 2.27 -30.27 7.88
CA ASP A 153 1.56 -29.17 7.22
C ASP A 153 1.56 -27.94 8.13
N LEU A 154 1.77 -26.76 7.56
CA LEU A 154 1.97 -25.52 8.32
C LEU A 154 0.75 -24.61 8.25
N GLN A 155 0.60 -23.79 9.27
CA GLN A 155 -0.25 -22.62 9.26
C GLN A 155 0.59 -21.43 9.74
N TYR A 156 1.52 -20.99 8.90
CA TYR A 156 2.42 -19.87 9.22
C TYR A 156 1.62 -18.61 9.57
N ARG A 157 1.98 -17.98 10.70
CA ARG A 157 1.47 -16.68 11.14
C ARG A 157 2.65 -15.78 11.43
N GLY A 158 2.89 -14.85 10.51
CA GLY A 158 4.10 -14.05 10.46
C GLY A 158 3.95 -12.66 11.04
N VAL A 159 4.79 -11.76 10.51
CA VAL A 159 4.83 -10.37 10.93
C VAL A 159 3.64 -9.57 10.37
N SER A 160 3.34 -9.72 9.08
CA SER A 160 2.19 -9.07 8.43
C SER A 160 1.01 -10.04 8.28
N LEU A 161 1.25 -11.34 8.14
CA LEU A 161 0.20 -12.35 8.02
C LEU A 161 -0.25 -12.90 9.40
N THR A 162 -1.06 -12.14 10.13
CA THR A 162 -1.39 -12.43 11.55
C THR A 162 -2.75 -13.08 11.81
N ARG A 163 -3.70 -13.05 10.85
CA ARG A 163 -5.08 -13.51 11.05
C ARG A 163 -5.46 -14.64 10.09
N GLY A 164 -5.75 -14.30 8.84
CA GLY A 164 -6.05 -15.25 7.77
C GLY A 164 -4.79 -15.77 7.08
N GLY A 165 -4.98 -16.78 6.22
CA GLY A 165 -3.94 -17.24 5.30
C GLY A 165 -4.07 -16.57 3.93
N PHE A 166 -3.41 -17.13 2.93
CA PHE A 166 -3.56 -16.69 1.54
C PHE A 166 -4.88 -17.17 0.93
N THR A 167 -5.43 -16.36 0.03
CA THR A 167 -6.54 -16.72 -0.84
C THR A 167 -6.08 -17.67 -1.95
N ASP A 168 -7.02 -18.17 -2.74
CA ASP A 168 -6.70 -18.94 -3.94
C ASP A 168 -5.83 -18.20 -4.96
N ALA A 169 -5.84 -16.86 -4.94
CA ALA A 169 -5.08 -16.01 -5.86
C ALA A 169 -3.65 -15.70 -5.38
N GLY A 170 -3.23 -16.21 -4.21
CA GLY A 170 -1.86 -16.01 -3.74
C GLY A 170 -1.60 -14.67 -3.04
N GLU A 171 -2.62 -14.12 -2.37
CA GLU A 171 -2.56 -12.88 -1.59
C GLU A 171 -3.27 -13.01 -0.24
N PRO A 172 -3.00 -12.16 0.77
CA PRO A 172 -3.61 -12.27 2.09
C PRO A 172 -5.14 -12.13 2.02
N SER A 173 -5.87 -13.06 2.63
CA SER A 173 -7.33 -12.97 2.79
C SER A 173 -7.78 -11.86 3.75
N THR A 174 -6.90 -11.52 4.69
CA THR A 174 -7.07 -10.42 5.64
C THR A 174 -5.86 -9.52 5.63
N ALA A 175 -6.09 -8.25 5.91
CA ALA A 175 -5.06 -7.23 5.95
C ALA A 175 -5.28 -6.27 7.13
N SER A 176 -4.27 -5.46 7.41
CA SER A 176 -4.37 -4.30 8.28
C SER A 176 -3.91 -3.07 7.50
N TYR A 177 -4.65 -1.98 7.66
CA TYR A 177 -4.31 -0.67 7.12
C TYR A 177 -4.11 0.30 8.27
N ALA A 178 -3.12 1.17 8.16
CA ALA A 178 -2.99 2.30 9.06
C ALA A 178 -3.55 3.55 8.41
N THR A 179 -4.37 4.30 9.15
CA THR A 179 -4.58 5.72 8.90
C THR A 179 -3.45 6.47 9.56
N LEU A 180 -2.73 7.24 8.77
CA LEU A 180 -1.51 7.94 9.15
C LEU A 180 -1.71 9.45 9.08
N HIS A 181 -0.98 10.18 9.91
CA HIS A 181 -1.07 11.63 10.04
C HIS A 181 0.34 12.22 10.09
N PHE A 182 0.62 13.20 9.24
CA PHE A 182 1.83 14.02 9.38
C PHE A 182 1.61 15.11 10.44
N ASP A 183 2.61 15.27 11.31
CA ASP A 183 2.66 16.31 12.32
C ASP A 183 3.26 17.63 11.79
N ALA A 184 3.39 18.62 12.68
CA ALA A 184 3.94 19.93 12.33
C ALA A 184 5.43 19.92 11.91
N THR A 185 6.10 18.78 12.02
CA THR A 185 7.51 18.57 11.65
C THR A 185 7.66 17.70 10.39
N ASP A 186 6.56 17.46 9.67
CA ASP A 186 6.50 16.58 8.50
C ASP A 186 6.93 15.14 8.81
N LYS A 187 6.67 14.68 10.04
CA LYS A 187 6.86 13.29 10.46
C LYS A 187 5.54 12.64 10.80
N LEU A 188 5.46 11.33 10.58
CA LEU A 188 4.28 10.54 10.92
C LEU A 188 4.10 10.51 12.44
N ASP A 189 2.90 10.86 12.89
CA ASP A 189 2.52 10.86 14.29
C ASP A 189 2.01 9.46 14.70
N ASP A 190 2.93 8.65 15.26
CA ASP A 190 2.63 7.31 15.77
C ASP A 190 1.48 7.32 16.78
N ALA A 191 1.31 8.38 17.57
CA ALA A 191 0.25 8.48 18.58
C ALA A 191 -1.14 8.69 17.96
N LYS A 192 -1.21 9.14 16.70
CA LYS A 192 -2.45 9.28 15.92
C LYS A 192 -2.67 8.14 14.93
N THR A 193 -1.78 7.15 14.88
CA THR A 193 -1.92 6.05 13.94
C THR A 193 -3.07 5.13 14.36
N GLU A 194 -4.08 5.03 13.50
CA GLU A 194 -5.24 4.14 13.70
C GLU A 194 -5.12 2.92 12.78
N TYR A 195 -5.18 1.72 13.35
CA TYR A 195 -5.16 0.47 12.59
C TYR A 195 -6.57 -0.03 12.32
N VAL A 196 -6.85 -0.35 11.06
CA VAL A 196 -8.13 -0.87 10.57
C VAL A 196 -7.89 -2.23 9.93
N GLY A 197 -8.51 -3.27 10.50
CA GLY A 197 -8.54 -4.58 9.87
C GLY A 197 -9.45 -4.59 8.65
N ALA A 198 -9.01 -5.24 7.58
CA ALA A 198 -9.76 -5.42 6.34
C ALA A 198 -9.65 -6.88 5.84
N GLY A 199 -10.48 -7.21 4.86
CA GLY A 199 -10.56 -8.57 4.31
C GLY A 199 -11.47 -9.51 5.12
N ASP A 200 -11.50 -10.77 4.72
CA ASP A 200 -12.41 -11.80 5.21
C ASP A 200 -11.64 -13.12 5.37
N GLU A 201 -11.56 -13.64 6.60
CA GLU A 201 -10.86 -14.91 6.88
C GLU A 201 -11.47 -16.09 6.13
N SER A 202 -12.77 -16.02 5.80
CA SER A 202 -13.45 -17.05 5.00
C SER A 202 -13.00 -17.10 3.55
N ALA A 203 -12.31 -16.06 3.07
CA ALA A 203 -11.65 -16.05 1.75
C ALA A 203 -10.30 -16.77 1.75
N THR A 204 -9.78 -17.20 2.92
CA THR A 204 -8.59 -18.06 2.98
C THR A 204 -8.84 -19.33 2.17
N THR A 205 -7.84 -19.74 1.40
CA THR A 205 -7.95 -20.97 0.62
C THR A 205 -8.21 -22.18 1.51
N THR A 206 -9.19 -22.98 1.09
CA THR A 206 -9.50 -24.28 1.69
C THR A 206 -8.99 -25.44 0.84
N LYS A 207 -8.20 -25.15 -0.20
CA LYS A 207 -7.59 -26.19 -1.03
C LYS A 207 -6.66 -27.03 -0.16
N LYS A 208 -6.76 -28.35 -0.30
CA LYS A 208 -5.90 -29.26 0.44
C LYS A 208 -4.44 -28.97 0.06
N PRO A 209 -3.50 -28.93 1.04
CA PRO A 209 -2.08 -28.88 0.76
C PRO A 209 -1.69 -29.94 -0.29
N PRO A 210 -0.90 -29.59 -1.32
CA PRO A 210 -0.31 -30.59 -2.19
C PRO A 210 0.52 -31.55 -1.34
N SER A 211 0.56 -32.83 -1.71
CA SER A 211 1.44 -33.79 -1.02
C SER A 211 2.87 -33.27 -1.04
N GLY A 212 3.46 -33.09 0.15
CA GLY A 212 4.85 -32.66 0.27
C GLY A 212 5.80 -33.59 -0.50
N GLY A 213 6.92 -33.02 -0.97
CA GLY A 213 7.99 -33.82 -1.56
C GLY A 213 8.70 -34.62 -0.48
N SER A 214 9.22 -35.81 -0.84
CA SER A 214 10.13 -36.53 0.04
C SER A 214 11.41 -35.70 0.18
N THR A 215 11.67 -35.17 1.37
CA THR A 215 12.93 -34.49 1.70
C THR A 215 14.01 -35.55 1.87
N ASP A 216 14.57 -36.03 0.75
CA ASP A 216 15.65 -37.02 0.76
C ASP A 216 16.97 -36.28 1.09
N GLY A 217 17.10 -35.91 2.37
CA GLY A 217 18.02 -34.91 2.93
C GLY A 217 19.31 -34.64 2.14
N GLY A 218 19.44 -33.41 1.65
CA GLY A 218 20.69 -32.79 1.23
C GLY A 218 21.09 -32.99 -0.24
N LYS A 219 20.28 -33.68 -1.05
CA LYS A 219 20.55 -33.89 -2.49
C LYS A 219 20.07 -32.74 -3.37
N GLU A 220 19.16 -31.92 -2.86
CA GLU A 220 18.58 -30.78 -3.56
C GLU A 220 19.63 -29.68 -3.77
N ALA A 221 19.52 -28.95 -4.87
CA ALA A 221 20.32 -27.76 -5.07
C ALA A 221 19.93 -26.68 -4.05
N GLU A 222 20.89 -25.81 -3.73
CA GLU A 222 20.69 -24.65 -2.86
C GLU A 222 19.48 -23.81 -3.31
N LEU A 223 18.68 -23.33 -2.36
CA LEU A 223 17.63 -22.36 -2.64
C LEU A 223 18.25 -20.97 -2.81
N LYS A 224 18.02 -20.36 -3.98
CA LYS A 224 18.40 -18.98 -4.27
C LYS A 224 17.15 -18.11 -4.38
N ILE A 225 17.12 -17.03 -3.61
CA ILE A 225 16.04 -16.03 -3.64
C ILE A 225 16.62 -14.72 -4.17
N GLY A 226 16.00 -14.17 -5.21
CA GLY A 226 16.40 -12.92 -5.84
C GLY A 226 15.58 -11.74 -5.32
N GLY A 227 16.19 -10.57 -5.20
CA GLY A 227 15.50 -9.31 -4.93
C GLY A 227 15.14 -8.56 -6.21
N LEU A 228 13.98 -7.95 -6.24
CA LEU A 228 13.54 -7.00 -7.26
C LEU A 228 12.84 -5.85 -6.53
N LEU A 229 13.58 -5.19 -5.65
CA LEU A 229 13.07 -4.13 -4.77
C LEU A 229 13.45 -2.76 -5.34
N PRO A 230 12.74 -1.67 -4.98
CA PRO A 230 12.97 -0.36 -5.59
C PRO A 230 14.19 0.34 -4.96
N GLU A 231 15.40 -0.16 -5.20
CA GLU A 231 16.64 0.45 -4.69
C GLU A 231 16.83 1.87 -5.24
N THR A 232 16.39 2.09 -6.48
CA THR A 232 16.39 3.40 -7.15
C THR A 232 15.01 3.75 -7.73
N GLY A 233 14.89 4.97 -8.25
CA GLY A 233 13.61 5.51 -8.74
C GLY A 233 12.83 6.27 -7.66
N ASP A 234 11.62 6.66 -8.01
CA ASP A 234 10.72 7.47 -7.18
C ASP A 234 10.11 6.71 -6.00
N LEU A 235 10.04 5.36 -6.08
CA LEU A 235 9.63 4.51 -4.94
C LEU A 235 10.79 4.17 -3.98
N ALA A 236 12.02 4.62 -4.26
CA ALA A 236 13.18 4.29 -3.42
C ALA A 236 13.07 4.75 -1.96
N ILE A 237 12.18 5.70 -1.68
CA ILE A 237 11.83 6.13 -0.32
C ILE A 237 11.31 4.98 0.56
N ALA A 238 10.80 3.89 -0.02
CA ALA A 238 10.30 2.70 0.68
C ALA A 238 11.35 1.59 0.82
N TYR A 239 12.50 1.67 0.14
CA TYR A 239 13.48 0.58 0.07
C TYR A 239 14.17 0.22 1.39
N PRO A 240 14.67 1.17 2.21
CA PRO A 240 15.47 0.84 3.39
C PRO A 240 14.84 -0.18 4.35
N PRO A 241 13.56 -0.09 4.74
CA PRO A 241 12.93 -1.09 5.59
C PRO A 241 12.80 -2.46 4.92
N MET A 242 12.50 -2.52 3.62
CA MET A 242 12.41 -3.77 2.87
C MET A 242 13.78 -4.47 2.77
N GLU A 243 14.85 -3.74 2.49
CA GLU A 243 16.22 -4.26 2.47
C GLU A 243 16.60 -4.91 3.81
N ALA A 244 16.36 -4.18 4.91
CA ALA A 244 16.68 -4.66 6.24
C ALA A 244 15.85 -5.90 6.63
N ALA A 245 14.57 -5.94 6.22
CA ALA A 245 13.70 -7.09 6.43
C ALA A 245 14.14 -8.31 5.63
N ALA A 246 14.56 -8.13 4.37
CA ALA A 246 15.09 -9.20 3.55
C ALA A 246 16.36 -9.81 4.17
N ALA A 247 17.29 -8.94 4.59
CA ALA A 247 18.50 -9.37 5.28
C ALA A 247 18.19 -10.11 6.59
N LEU A 248 17.19 -9.64 7.36
CA LEU A 248 16.77 -10.28 8.61
C LEU A 248 16.16 -11.66 8.36
N ALA A 249 15.24 -11.79 7.40
CA ALA A 249 14.59 -13.05 7.07
C ALA A 249 15.59 -14.12 6.63
N ILE A 250 16.49 -13.78 5.71
CA ILE A 250 17.56 -14.70 5.25
C ILE A 250 18.46 -15.11 6.41
N LYS A 251 18.87 -14.16 7.26
CA LYS A 251 19.68 -14.44 8.45
C LYS A 251 18.99 -15.43 9.40
N GLU A 252 17.70 -15.23 9.67
CA GLU A 252 16.95 -16.06 10.61
C GLU A 252 16.63 -17.45 10.04
N VAL A 253 16.34 -17.55 8.74
CA VAL A 253 16.20 -18.83 8.01
C VAL A 253 17.51 -19.62 8.08
N ASN A 254 18.65 -19.00 7.79
CA ASN A 254 19.94 -19.68 7.81
C ASN A 254 20.37 -20.04 9.24
N ALA A 255 20.12 -19.18 10.22
CA ALA A 255 20.34 -19.48 11.63
C ALA A 255 19.47 -20.66 12.14
N ALA A 256 18.32 -20.91 11.50
CA ALA A 256 17.47 -22.06 11.75
C ALA A 256 17.90 -23.35 10.99
N GLY A 257 19.06 -23.33 10.34
CA GLY A 257 19.61 -24.46 9.58
C GLY A 257 19.28 -24.43 8.08
N GLY A 258 18.71 -23.34 7.58
CA GLY A 258 18.43 -23.14 6.16
C GLY A 258 17.36 -24.06 5.58
N VAL A 259 17.37 -24.26 4.27
CA VAL A 259 16.43 -25.11 3.52
C VAL A 259 17.21 -26.28 2.92
N PHE A 260 16.69 -27.51 3.05
CA PHE A 260 17.41 -28.74 2.67
C PHE A 260 18.77 -28.89 3.38
N ASP A 261 18.84 -28.44 4.63
CA ASP A 261 20.06 -28.38 5.45
C ASP A 261 21.21 -27.55 4.82
N LYS A 262 20.85 -26.58 3.96
CA LYS A 262 21.76 -25.66 3.29
C LYS A 262 21.28 -24.22 3.51
N ASP A 263 22.24 -23.32 3.65
CA ASP A 263 21.94 -21.89 3.69
C ASP A 263 21.22 -21.45 2.41
N VAL A 264 20.24 -20.55 2.57
CA VAL A 264 19.58 -19.85 1.48
C VAL A 264 20.47 -18.71 1.04
N THR A 265 20.69 -18.60 -0.28
CA THR A 265 21.43 -17.48 -0.88
C THR A 265 20.48 -16.38 -1.32
N TRP A 266 20.75 -15.15 -0.86
CA TRP A 266 20.11 -13.93 -1.33
C TRP A 266 20.87 -13.31 -2.50
N VAL A 267 20.17 -13.02 -3.60
CA VAL A 267 20.72 -12.34 -4.78
C VAL A 267 20.04 -10.98 -4.92
N PRO A 268 20.66 -9.86 -4.50
CA PRO A 268 20.01 -8.55 -4.55
C PRO A 268 19.74 -8.09 -5.99
N GLY A 269 18.78 -7.19 -6.15
CA GLY A 269 18.39 -6.65 -7.43
C GLY A 269 17.41 -5.50 -7.33
N ASP A 270 17.69 -4.48 -8.14
CA ASP A 270 16.92 -3.25 -8.25
C ASP A 270 15.82 -3.38 -9.32
N ASP A 271 14.63 -2.91 -9.01
CA ASP A 271 13.55 -2.72 -9.97
C ASP A 271 13.56 -1.32 -10.63
N GLY A 272 14.28 -0.37 -10.01
CA GLY A 272 14.50 1.02 -10.44
C GLY A 272 13.25 1.87 -10.55
N THR A 273 12.12 1.37 -10.06
CA THR A 273 10.77 1.80 -10.44
C THR A 273 10.65 1.96 -11.97
N ASN A 274 11.37 1.13 -12.73
CA ASN A 274 11.56 1.29 -14.17
C ASN A 274 11.51 -0.07 -14.91
N PRO A 275 10.67 -0.22 -15.95
CA PRO A 275 10.52 -1.50 -16.64
C PRO A 275 11.81 -2.07 -17.25
N ASP A 276 12.71 -1.22 -17.74
CA ASP A 276 13.94 -1.68 -18.41
C ASP A 276 14.98 -2.14 -17.39
N VAL A 277 15.12 -1.41 -16.29
CA VAL A 277 15.97 -1.82 -15.14
C VAL A 277 15.46 -3.15 -14.60
N ALA A 278 14.16 -3.25 -14.32
CA ALA A 278 13.57 -4.46 -13.75
C ALA A 278 13.71 -5.69 -14.68
N LYS A 279 13.53 -5.53 -16.00
CA LYS A 279 13.75 -6.63 -16.96
C LYS A 279 15.21 -7.07 -17.00
N ALA A 280 16.15 -6.14 -16.98
CA ALA A 280 17.57 -6.47 -16.91
C ALA A 280 17.93 -7.24 -15.62
N THR A 281 17.34 -6.84 -14.49
CA THR A 281 17.48 -7.54 -13.21
C THR A 281 16.86 -8.95 -13.26
N VAL A 282 15.67 -9.11 -13.85
CA VAL A 282 15.03 -10.42 -14.05
C VAL A 282 15.90 -11.34 -14.92
N ALA A 283 16.45 -10.84 -16.03
CA ALA A 283 17.35 -11.62 -16.88
C ALA A 283 18.61 -12.10 -16.13
N LYS A 284 19.16 -11.27 -15.24
CA LYS A 284 20.27 -11.65 -14.34
C LYS A 284 19.86 -12.74 -13.35
N HIS A 285 18.67 -12.66 -12.78
CA HIS A 285 18.15 -13.67 -11.85
C HIS A 285 17.93 -15.02 -12.52
N ILE A 286 17.39 -15.02 -13.74
CA ILE A 286 17.29 -16.21 -14.58
C ILE A 286 18.68 -16.84 -14.78
N GLY A 287 19.68 -16.04 -15.17
CA GLY A 287 21.05 -16.52 -15.34
C GLY A 287 21.74 -17.00 -14.05
N SER A 288 21.28 -16.52 -12.89
CA SER A 288 21.84 -16.87 -11.57
C SER A 288 21.19 -18.12 -10.95
N GLY A 289 20.14 -18.66 -11.58
CA GLY A 289 19.38 -19.81 -11.09
C GLY A 289 18.57 -19.50 -9.83
N VAL A 290 17.99 -18.30 -9.75
CA VAL A 290 17.05 -17.93 -8.69
C VAL A 290 15.77 -18.75 -8.84
N SER A 291 15.16 -19.18 -7.73
CA SER A 291 13.88 -19.88 -7.74
C SER A 291 12.70 -18.94 -7.53
N VAL A 292 12.84 -17.99 -6.60
CA VAL A 292 11.81 -17.02 -6.23
C VAL A 292 12.39 -15.60 -6.29
N ILE A 293 11.69 -14.70 -6.96
CA ILE A 293 12.01 -13.27 -7.02
C ILE A 293 11.08 -12.53 -6.06
N ILE A 294 11.64 -11.86 -5.05
CA ILE A 294 10.93 -11.03 -4.09
C ILE A 294 10.81 -9.61 -4.67
N GLY A 295 9.61 -9.25 -5.12
CA GLY A 295 9.33 -8.02 -5.86
C GLY A 295 8.22 -8.21 -6.90
N ALA A 296 7.99 -7.26 -7.81
CA ALA A 296 8.60 -5.93 -7.82
C ALA A 296 8.00 -5.03 -6.73
N GLY A 297 8.63 -3.90 -6.42
CA GLY A 297 8.07 -2.88 -5.54
C GLY A 297 6.77 -2.31 -6.10
N ALA A 298 6.85 -1.70 -7.28
CA ALA A 298 5.69 -1.07 -7.92
C ALA A 298 4.82 -2.05 -8.73
N SER A 299 3.51 -1.83 -8.70
CA SER A 299 2.51 -2.62 -9.45
C SER A 299 2.76 -2.63 -10.96
N SER A 300 3.07 -1.46 -11.53
CA SER A 300 3.36 -1.30 -12.96
C SER A 300 4.60 -2.09 -13.38
N ILE A 301 5.60 -2.19 -12.50
CA ILE A 301 6.82 -2.97 -12.75
C ILE A 301 6.54 -4.46 -12.69
N SER A 302 5.75 -4.91 -11.72
CA SER A 302 5.34 -6.33 -11.67
C SER A 302 4.58 -6.74 -12.92
N ARG A 303 3.65 -5.90 -13.41
CA ARG A 303 2.97 -6.14 -14.71
C ARG A 303 3.95 -6.22 -15.89
N ALA A 304 4.97 -5.36 -15.88
CA ALA A 304 5.94 -5.28 -16.98
C ALA A 304 6.87 -6.50 -17.06
N VAL A 305 7.24 -7.08 -15.92
CA VAL A 305 8.19 -8.21 -15.86
C VAL A 305 7.52 -9.58 -15.76
N LEU A 306 6.28 -9.65 -15.26
CA LEU A 306 5.61 -10.93 -15.01
C LEU A 306 5.57 -11.86 -16.23
N PRO A 307 5.32 -11.41 -17.49
CA PRO A 307 5.36 -12.30 -18.63
C PRO A 307 6.71 -12.99 -18.85
N GLU A 308 7.83 -12.32 -18.55
CA GLU A 308 9.17 -12.88 -18.65
C GLU A 308 9.45 -13.86 -17.51
N VAL A 309 9.05 -13.50 -16.29
CA VAL A 309 9.17 -14.37 -15.10
C VAL A 309 8.40 -15.68 -15.31
N VAL A 310 7.14 -15.59 -15.75
CA VAL A 310 6.27 -16.75 -16.05
C VAL A 310 6.83 -17.58 -17.20
N LYS A 311 7.38 -16.94 -18.24
CA LYS A 311 8.00 -17.65 -19.37
C LYS A 311 9.24 -18.43 -18.92
N ALA A 312 10.02 -17.87 -18.01
CA ALA A 312 11.18 -18.53 -17.42
C ALA A 312 10.79 -19.56 -16.33
N GLY A 313 9.52 -19.56 -15.92
CA GLY A 313 8.98 -20.50 -14.93
C GLY A 313 9.41 -20.20 -13.51
N LEU A 314 9.82 -18.96 -13.19
CA LEU A 314 10.17 -18.52 -11.83
C LEU A 314 8.92 -18.01 -11.09
N VAL A 315 9.00 -17.93 -9.76
CA VAL A 315 7.98 -17.27 -8.93
C VAL A 315 8.28 -15.77 -8.80
N LEU A 316 7.28 -14.92 -8.96
CA LEU A 316 7.31 -13.51 -8.58
C LEU A 316 6.46 -13.30 -7.32
N PHE A 317 7.07 -12.89 -6.21
CA PHE A 317 6.39 -12.73 -4.94
C PHE A 317 6.61 -11.32 -4.38
N SER A 318 5.65 -10.42 -4.57
CA SER A 318 5.83 -9.02 -4.21
C SER A 318 5.45 -8.72 -2.75
N PRO A 319 6.27 -7.97 -2.01
CA PRO A 319 5.90 -7.48 -0.69
C PRO A 319 5.21 -6.11 -0.70
N CYS A 320 5.06 -5.46 -1.85
CA CYS A 320 4.76 -4.02 -1.91
C CYS A 320 3.64 -3.64 -2.89
N ASN A 321 3.37 -4.43 -3.94
CA ASN A 321 2.44 -4.01 -4.99
C ASN A 321 0.95 -4.23 -4.62
N THR A 322 0.14 -3.20 -4.79
CA THR A 322 -1.25 -3.19 -4.28
C THR A 322 -2.32 -3.19 -5.38
N ASP A 323 -1.97 -3.00 -6.65
CA ASP A 323 -2.94 -2.90 -7.75
C ASP A 323 -3.91 -4.10 -7.75
N ALA A 324 -5.20 -3.79 -7.67
CA ALA A 324 -6.26 -4.79 -7.60
C ALA A 324 -6.29 -5.73 -8.81
N GLY A 325 -5.93 -5.23 -9.99
CA GLY A 325 -5.92 -6.02 -11.21
C GLY A 325 -4.75 -7.01 -11.31
N LEU A 326 -3.83 -7.05 -10.33
CA LEU A 326 -2.83 -8.10 -10.22
C LEU A 326 -3.43 -9.41 -9.68
N THR A 327 -4.53 -9.36 -8.93
CA THR A 327 -5.24 -10.57 -8.43
C THR A 327 -5.73 -11.47 -9.57
N THR A 328 -6.03 -10.91 -10.74
CA THR A 328 -6.62 -11.63 -11.88
C THR A 328 -5.69 -11.70 -13.09
N VAL A 329 -4.42 -11.39 -12.92
CA VAL A 329 -3.45 -11.48 -14.02
C VAL A 329 -3.19 -12.94 -14.37
N GLU A 330 -3.06 -13.26 -15.66
CA GLU A 330 -2.63 -14.60 -16.07
C GLU A 330 -1.16 -14.79 -15.72
N ASP A 331 -0.90 -15.60 -14.71
CA ASP A 331 0.41 -15.81 -14.10
C ASP A 331 0.83 -17.29 -14.09
N LYS A 332 -0.03 -18.20 -14.57
CA LYS A 332 0.12 -19.67 -14.43
C LYS A 332 0.36 -20.12 -12.98
N GLY A 333 -0.17 -19.39 -11.99
CA GLY A 333 0.02 -19.66 -10.56
C GLY A 333 1.44 -19.39 -10.06
N LEU A 334 2.17 -18.46 -10.70
CA LEU A 334 3.54 -18.10 -10.34
C LEU A 334 3.67 -16.69 -9.76
N TYR A 335 2.56 -15.97 -9.58
CA TYR A 335 2.55 -14.66 -8.94
C TYR A 335 1.85 -14.71 -7.59
N PHE A 336 2.48 -14.06 -6.61
CA PHE A 336 2.00 -13.96 -5.24
C PHE A 336 2.30 -12.56 -4.70
N ARG A 337 1.60 -12.15 -3.64
CA ARG A 337 1.96 -10.95 -2.89
C ARG A 337 1.64 -11.08 -1.40
N THR A 338 2.45 -10.47 -0.55
CA THR A 338 2.15 -10.28 0.88
C THR A 338 1.54 -8.90 1.14
N ALA A 339 1.68 -7.95 0.21
CA ALA A 339 0.93 -6.71 0.23
C ALA A 339 -0.56 -6.98 -0.10
N PRO A 340 -1.49 -6.32 0.60
CA PRO A 340 -2.92 -6.44 0.32
C PRO A 340 -3.38 -5.56 -0.85
N SER A 341 -4.51 -5.93 -1.46
CA SER A 341 -5.10 -5.23 -2.61
C SER A 341 -5.65 -3.83 -2.31
N ASP A 342 -5.49 -2.91 -3.25
CA ASP A 342 -6.02 -1.54 -3.25
C ASP A 342 -7.55 -1.46 -3.10
N ILE A 343 -8.28 -2.55 -3.37
CA ILE A 343 -9.73 -2.61 -3.11
C ILE A 343 -10.01 -2.31 -1.63
N LEU A 344 -9.19 -2.87 -0.74
CA LEU A 344 -9.35 -2.70 0.69
C LEU A 344 -8.87 -1.30 1.15
N GLN A 345 -7.77 -0.80 0.55
CA GLN A 345 -7.24 0.53 0.85
C GLN A 345 -8.17 1.65 0.39
N GLY A 346 -8.74 1.55 -0.82
CA GLY A 346 -9.63 2.56 -1.37
C GLY A 346 -10.83 2.85 -0.47
N ARG A 347 -11.35 1.81 0.21
CA ARG A 347 -12.41 1.94 1.21
C ARG A 347 -11.94 2.65 2.48
N ALA A 348 -10.78 2.29 3.01
CA ALA A 348 -10.21 2.92 4.20
C ALA A 348 -9.92 4.41 3.95
N LEU A 349 -9.34 4.72 2.78
CA LEU A 349 -9.02 6.09 2.39
C LEU A 349 -10.28 6.93 2.13
N ALA A 350 -11.31 6.36 1.50
CA ALA A 350 -12.61 7.03 1.35
C ALA A 350 -13.24 7.36 2.71
N ASP A 351 -13.16 6.46 3.70
CA ASP A 351 -13.65 6.71 5.06
C ASP A 351 -12.89 7.86 5.75
N VAL A 352 -11.55 7.93 5.62
CA VAL A 352 -10.75 9.06 6.10
C VAL A 352 -11.22 10.39 5.49
N ILE A 353 -11.39 10.41 4.16
CA ILE A 353 -11.85 11.60 3.43
C ILE A 353 -13.24 12.01 3.90
N LEU A 354 -14.18 11.08 4.02
CA LEU A 354 -15.56 11.36 4.43
C LEU A 354 -15.66 11.89 5.86
N ARG A 355 -14.88 11.34 6.80
CA ARG A 355 -14.82 11.82 8.20
C ARG A 355 -14.34 13.26 8.30
N ASP A 356 -13.43 13.68 7.41
CA ASP A 356 -12.89 15.04 7.38
C ASP A 356 -13.84 16.06 6.71
N GLY A 357 -14.82 15.58 5.96
CA GLY A 357 -15.93 16.34 5.39
C GLY A 357 -15.57 17.40 4.35
N PRO A 358 -14.68 17.15 3.36
CA PRO A 358 -14.56 18.02 2.20
C PRO A 358 -15.87 17.98 1.39
N ARG A 359 -16.20 19.09 0.72
CA ARG A 359 -17.36 19.18 -0.19
C ARG A 359 -16.96 18.93 -1.63
N LYS A 360 -15.71 19.17 -1.99
CA LYS A 360 -15.15 18.96 -3.33
C LYS A 360 -13.74 18.43 -3.23
N ILE A 361 -13.48 17.30 -3.89
CA ILE A 361 -12.18 16.63 -3.89
C ILE A 361 -11.59 16.59 -5.28
N THR A 362 -10.27 16.80 -5.37
CA THR A 362 -9.48 16.44 -6.55
C THR A 362 -8.57 15.26 -6.23
N ILE A 363 -8.67 14.18 -6.98
CA ILE A 363 -7.79 13.01 -6.90
C ILE A 363 -6.75 13.12 -8.01
N VAL A 364 -5.51 13.38 -7.64
CA VAL A 364 -4.35 13.43 -8.54
C VAL A 364 -3.64 12.09 -8.48
N ALA A 365 -3.42 11.44 -9.62
CA ALA A 365 -2.82 10.11 -9.66
C ALA A 365 -1.75 9.98 -10.74
N ARG A 366 -0.67 9.26 -10.45
CA ARG A 366 0.28 8.84 -11.49
C ARG A 366 -0.42 7.97 -12.54
N ASN A 367 -0.07 8.15 -13.80
CA ASN A 367 -0.68 7.47 -14.94
C ASN A 367 -0.07 6.07 -15.14
N ASP A 368 -0.23 5.21 -14.15
CA ASP A 368 0.12 3.80 -14.24
C ASP A 368 -0.93 2.92 -13.55
N SER A 369 -0.68 1.61 -13.50
CA SER A 369 -1.67 0.66 -13.00
C SER A 369 -1.96 0.80 -11.51
N TYR A 370 -1.00 1.28 -10.70
CA TYR A 370 -1.23 1.58 -9.29
C TYR A 370 -2.04 2.88 -9.16
N GLY A 371 -1.56 3.98 -9.74
CA GLY A 371 -2.18 5.29 -9.55
C GLY A 371 -3.62 5.35 -10.08
N THR A 372 -3.84 4.90 -11.32
CA THR A 372 -5.18 4.92 -11.93
C THR A 372 -6.12 3.88 -11.32
N GLY A 373 -5.58 2.73 -10.91
CA GLY A 373 -6.33 1.68 -10.21
C GLY A 373 -6.87 2.16 -8.87
N LEU A 374 -6.00 2.70 -8.00
CA LEU A 374 -6.40 3.21 -6.70
C LEU A 374 -7.27 4.48 -6.81
N GLN A 375 -7.03 5.37 -7.79
CA GLN A 375 -7.93 6.49 -8.09
C GLN A 375 -9.36 5.99 -8.38
N GLY A 376 -9.49 4.96 -9.20
CA GLY A 376 -10.78 4.34 -9.53
C GLY A 376 -11.45 3.70 -8.31
N ASN A 377 -10.69 3.00 -7.48
CA ASN A 377 -11.19 2.38 -6.25
C ASN A 377 -11.70 3.43 -5.25
N VAL A 378 -10.91 4.46 -4.95
CA VAL A 378 -11.31 5.55 -4.03
C VAL A 378 -12.54 6.29 -4.56
N LYS A 379 -12.55 6.63 -5.86
CA LYS A 379 -13.72 7.27 -6.48
C LYS A 379 -14.97 6.42 -6.31
N SER A 380 -14.88 5.12 -6.61
CA SER A 380 -16.01 4.19 -6.49
C SER A 380 -16.51 4.07 -5.05
N GLU A 381 -15.62 4.06 -4.05
CA GLU A 381 -16.00 4.00 -2.64
C GLU A 381 -16.62 5.31 -2.13
N LEU A 382 -16.13 6.47 -2.58
CA LEU A 382 -16.76 7.77 -2.29
C LEU A 382 -18.17 7.84 -2.88
N GLU A 383 -18.35 7.42 -4.14
CA GLU A 383 -19.66 7.35 -4.80
C GLU A 383 -20.61 6.40 -4.06
N ARG A 384 -20.12 5.21 -3.69
CA ARG A 384 -20.89 4.22 -2.90
C ARG A 384 -21.35 4.78 -1.56
N ALA A 385 -20.54 5.63 -0.93
CA ALA A 385 -20.85 6.31 0.32
C ALA A 385 -21.76 7.54 0.15
N GLY A 386 -22.18 7.87 -1.08
CA GLY A 386 -23.09 8.98 -1.37
C GLY A 386 -22.42 10.34 -1.59
N PHE A 387 -21.09 10.37 -1.79
CA PHE A 387 -20.41 11.60 -2.19
C PHE A 387 -20.84 11.99 -3.61
N PRO A 388 -21.20 13.26 -3.88
CA PRO A 388 -21.66 13.67 -5.21
C PRO A 388 -20.58 13.50 -6.28
N VAL A 389 -20.87 12.76 -7.35
CA VAL A 389 -19.92 12.43 -8.43
C VAL A 389 -19.35 13.69 -9.08
N ASP A 390 -20.18 14.72 -9.26
CA ASP A 390 -19.81 16.02 -9.84
C ASP A 390 -18.87 16.85 -8.94
N MET A 391 -18.71 16.44 -7.68
CA MET A 391 -17.78 17.03 -6.73
C MET A 391 -16.45 16.25 -6.63
N ILE A 392 -16.26 15.21 -7.44
CA ILE A 392 -15.01 14.45 -7.54
C ILE A 392 -14.35 14.76 -8.88
N GLN A 393 -13.21 15.46 -8.84
CA GLN A 393 -12.36 15.67 -10.00
C GLN A 393 -11.22 14.64 -9.99
N THR A 394 -10.90 14.07 -11.15
CA THR A 394 -9.72 13.22 -11.34
C THR A 394 -8.73 13.91 -12.26
N VAL A 395 -7.45 13.86 -11.90
CA VAL A 395 -6.32 14.35 -12.71
C VAL A 395 -5.28 13.25 -12.74
N THR A 396 -4.67 13.02 -13.90
CA THR A 396 -3.52 12.12 -14.03
C THR A 396 -2.27 12.88 -14.44
N TYR A 397 -1.11 12.35 -14.09
CA TYR A 397 0.19 12.84 -14.56
C TYR A 397 1.09 11.68 -15.00
N GLU A 398 1.95 11.91 -15.97
CA GLU A 398 2.92 10.89 -16.37
C GLU A 398 4.00 10.76 -15.29
N PRO A 399 4.28 9.55 -14.77
CA PRO A 399 5.33 9.34 -13.80
C PRO A 399 6.71 9.68 -14.38
N PRO A 400 7.70 9.99 -13.52
CA PRO A 400 9.02 10.38 -13.98
C PRO A 400 9.67 9.19 -14.70
N THR A 401 10.43 9.50 -15.74
CA THR A 401 11.21 8.50 -16.47
C THR A 401 12.69 8.88 -16.45
N PRO A 402 13.63 7.95 -16.70
CA PRO A 402 15.03 8.32 -16.85
C PRO A 402 15.27 9.41 -17.92
N ALA A 403 14.41 9.51 -18.94
CA ALA A 403 14.49 10.52 -19.99
C ALA A 403 13.84 11.87 -19.60
N ALA A 404 12.92 11.85 -18.62
CA ALA A 404 12.20 13.02 -18.12
C ALA A 404 11.99 12.85 -16.60
N PRO A 405 13.04 13.05 -15.79
CA PRO A 405 12.98 12.82 -14.34
C PRO A 405 12.25 13.94 -13.59
N ASP A 406 12.24 15.15 -14.16
CA ASP A 406 11.53 16.30 -13.61
C ASP A 406 10.17 16.45 -14.30
N ILE A 407 9.09 16.58 -13.52
CA ILE A 407 7.75 16.80 -14.04
C ILE A 407 7.32 18.23 -13.70
N ASP A 408 6.94 19.01 -14.72
CA ASP A 408 6.38 20.34 -14.49
C ASP A 408 4.89 20.24 -14.10
N PHE A 409 4.62 20.38 -12.81
CA PHE A 409 3.27 20.37 -12.25
C PHE A 409 2.58 21.74 -12.24
N ALA A 410 3.21 22.82 -12.72
CA ALA A 410 2.67 24.19 -12.56
C ALA A 410 1.30 24.39 -13.22
N ALA A 411 1.13 23.88 -14.45
CA ALA A 411 -0.14 23.95 -15.17
C ALA A 411 -1.24 23.13 -14.46
N GLY A 412 -0.91 21.90 -14.06
CA GLY A 412 -1.82 21.02 -13.32
C GLY A 412 -2.24 21.63 -11.98
N ALA A 413 -1.30 22.15 -11.21
CA ALA A 413 -1.55 22.82 -9.94
C ALA A 413 -2.45 24.06 -10.10
N SER A 414 -2.22 24.86 -11.14
CA SER A 414 -3.07 26.01 -11.46
C SER A 414 -4.51 25.60 -11.80
N GLN A 415 -4.67 24.49 -12.54
CA GLN A 415 -5.97 23.92 -12.85
C GLN A 415 -6.68 23.38 -11.59
N ILE A 416 -5.96 22.65 -10.73
CA ILE A 416 -6.49 22.12 -9.46
C ILE A 416 -6.94 23.28 -8.56
N LYS A 417 -6.11 24.31 -8.39
CA LYS A 417 -6.50 25.50 -7.62
C LYS A 417 -7.75 26.17 -8.19
N SER A 418 -7.81 26.36 -9.51
CA SER A 418 -8.93 27.03 -10.18
C SER A 418 -10.24 26.26 -10.05
N SER A 419 -10.19 24.93 -9.88
CA SER A 419 -11.40 24.14 -9.63
C SER A 419 -11.92 24.25 -8.19
N GLY A 420 -11.14 24.82 -7.27
CA GLY A 420 -11.54 25.12 -5.89
C GLY A 420 -11.90 23.90 -5.02
N PRO A 421 -11.11 22.80 -5.01
CA PRO A 421 -11.33 21.70 -4.09
C PRO A 421 -11.00 22.11 -2.65
N ASP A 422 -11.70 21.54 -1.68
CA ASP A 422 -11.35 21.62 -0.25
C ASP A 422 -10.74 20.31 0.30
N GLY A 423 -10.46 19.36 -0.60
CA GLY A 423 -9.59 18.21 -0.38
C GLY A 423 -8.80 17.84 -1.64
N VAL A 424 -7.53 17.47 -1.50
CA VAL A 424 -6.69 16.97 -2.60
C VAL A 424 -6.03 15.67 -2.17
N LEU A 425 -6.35 14.59 -2.87
CA LEU A 425 -5.69 13.29 -2.72
C LEU A 425 -4.58 13.18 -3.75
N VAL A 426 -3.36 12.85 -3.32
CA VAL A 426 -2.21 12.61 -4.21
C VAL A 426 -1.82 11.13 -4.13
N ILE A 427 -1.98 10.42 -5.25
CA ILE A 427 -1.62 9.01 -5.44
C ILE A 427 -0.35 8.96 -6.29
N GLY A 428 0.79 8.80 -5.63
CA GLY A 428 2.12 8.87 -6.22
C GLY A 428 3.18 8.32 -5.28
N PHE A 429 4.45 8.40 -5.67
CA PHE A 429 5.59 8.04 -4.82
C PHE A 429 6.31 9.31 -4.33
N GLY A 430 7.64 9.32 -4.25
CA GLY A 430 8.42 10.48 -3.80
C GLY A 430 8.20 11.75 -4.64
N GLU A 431 7.91 11.60 -5.93
CA GLU A 431 7.60 12.72 -6.83
C GLU A 431 6.33 13.48 -6.44
N SER A 432 5.46 12.90 -5.61
CA SER A 432 4.30 13.58 -5.02
C SER A 432 4.67 14.90 -4.34
N ALA A 433 5.89 15.01 -3.84
CA ALA A 433 6.37 16.24 -3.22
C ALA A 433 6.36 17.41 -4.20
N GLN A 434 6.71 17.18 -5.47
CA GLN A 434 6.70 18.22 -6.51
C GLN A 434 5.27 18.73 -6.78
N ILE A 435 4.26 17.85 -6.69
CA ILE A 435 2.84 18.22 -6.82
C ILE A 435 2.41 19.14 -5.67
N ILE A 436 2.71 18.75 -4.43
CA ILE A 436 2.34 19.53 -3.24
C ILE A 436 3.00 20.91 -3.28
N LYS A 437 4.29 20.97 -3.60
CA LYS A 437 5.03 22.24 -3.77
C LYS A 437 4.47 23.10 -4.90
N ALA A 438 4.03 22.49 -5.99
CA ALA A 438 3.40 23.21 -7.10
C ALA A 438 2.03 23.79 -6.72
N LEU A 439 1.23 23.07 -5.90
CA LEU A 439 -0.05 23.57 -5.38
C LEU A 439 0.14 24.79 -4.48
N ASP A 440 1.12 24.74 -3.58
CA ASP A 440 1.50 25.89 -2.73
C ASP A 440 1.97 27.07 -3.59
N LYS A 441 2.88 26.83 -4.55
CA LYS A 441 3.37 27.87 -5.47
C LYS A 441 2.26 28.48 -6.34
N ALA A 442 1.24 27.70 -6.71
CA ALA A 442 0.06 28.20 -7.39
C ALA A 442 -0.82 29.07 -6.47
N GLY A 443 -0.56 29.09 -5.16
CA GLY A 443 -1.28 29.83 -4.14
C GLY A 443 -2.52 29.11 -3.62
N MET A 444 -2.54 27.77 -3.63
CA MET A 444 -3.56 27.00 -2.93
C MET A 444 -3.26 27.02 -1.43
N VAL A 445 -4.23 27.45 -0.62
CA VAL A 445 -4.08 27.43 0.84
C VAL A 445 -4.25 25.99 1.33
N ILE A 446 -3.21 25.41 1.92
CA ILE A 446 -3.26 24.08 2.53
C ILE A 446 -3.68 24.20 4.00
N ARG A 447 -4.55 23.29 4.45
CA ARG A 447 -4.95 23.19 5.84
C ARG A 447 -3.93 22.38 6.62
N HIS A 448 -3.30 23.01 7.61
CA HIS A 448 -2.36 22.39 8.54
C HIS A 448 -3.00 21.92 9.84
#